data_AF-A0A1H8AH14-F1
#
_entry.id   AF-A0A1H8AH14-F1
#
_cell.length_a   1.000
_cell.length_b   1.000
_cell.length_c   1.000
_cell.angle_alpha   90.00
_cell.angle_beta   90.00
_cell.angle_gamma   90.00
#
_symmetry.space_group_name_H-M   'P 1'
#
loop_
_entity.id
_entity.type
_entity.pdbx_description
1 polymer ?
#
loop_
_entity_poly.entity_id
_entity_poly.type
_entity_poly.pdbx_seq_one_letter_code
_entity_poly.pdbx_strand_id
1 'polypeptide(L)'
;MVIDLRYQIVTIVIIFLTLGIGILIGSSMVGQEGLINQQKELINRLEVEFTRLRQNNRQFQDKINNLQAKLERSNQFQKKVFPLVIKDRINGSKVLITYSKGEFKSQAEELSNILKVAGSQKVFIEPLELLKKEKGLTSYDYLIYLGTKEIFRKEKIKERFRSLFKKVTYLSNSIIGPKPKLMDYILKLSDDLKASGGVQFEE
;
A
#
# COMPACT_ATOMS: atom_id res chain seq x y z
N MET A 1 33.76 88.43 -44.69
CA MET A 1 32.59 87.72 -44.13
C MET A 1 32.66 86.28 -44.62
N VAL A 2 33.33 85.42 -43.86
CA VAL A 2 33.38 83.98 -44.12
C VAL A 2 32.62 83.37 -42.96
N ILE A 3 31.34 83.07 -43.17
CA ILE A 3 30.67 82.12 -42.27
C ILE A 3 31.34 80.80 -42.62
N ASP A 4 32.28 80.39 -41.77
CA ASP A 4 33.08 79.18 -41.95
C ASP A 4 32.12 77.99 -42.12
N LEU A 5 32.16 77.35 -43.29
CA LEU A 5 31.39 76.13 -43.60
C LEU A 5 31.53 75.06 -42.49
N ARG A 6 32.69 75.06 -41.82
CA ARG A 6 32.98 74.26 -40.62
C ARG A 6 31.96 74.48 -39.50
N TYR A 7 31.55 75.71 -39.25
CA TYR A 7 30.58 76.03 -38.19
C TYR A 7 29.18 75.51 -38.50
N GLN A 8 28.77 75.57 -39.78
CA GLN A 8 27.49 75.01 -40.24
C GLN A 8 27.48 73.48 -40.12
N ILE A 9 28.58 72.82 -40.49
CA ILE A 9 28.73 71.36 -40.36
C ILE A 9 28.69 70.96 -38.89
N VAL A 10 29.43 71.65 -38.01
CA VAL A 10 29.43 71.38 -36.57
C VAL A 10 28.02 71.52 -35.98
N THR A 11 27.26 72.53 -36.38
CA THR A 11 25.88 72.75 -35.89
C THR A 11 24.93 71.65 -36.35
N ILE A 12 25.01 71.21 -37.61
CA ILE A 12 24.19 70.09 -38.13
C ILE A 12 24.52 68.79 -37.39
N VAL A 13 25.81 68.52 -37.14
CA VAL A 13 26.25 67.36 -36.36
C VAL A 13 25.67 67.41 -34.95
N ILE A 14 25.72 68.57 -34.29
CA ILE A 14 25.16 68.75 -32.95
C ILE A 14 23.64 68.52 -32.96
N ILE A 15 22.90 69.09 -33.91
CA ILE A 15 21.45 68.89 -34.02
C ILE A 15 21.11 67.41 -34.20
N PHE A 16 21.83 66.71 -35.07
CA PHE A 16 21.66 65.27 -35.27
C PHE A 16 21.98 64.47 -34.00
N LEU A 17 23.04 64.84 -33.29
CA LEU A 17 23.42 64.20 -32.03
C LEU A 17 22.33 64.39 -30.97
N THR A 18 21.84 65.61 -30.82
CA THR A 18 20.77 65.95 -29.87
C THR A 18 19.48 65.21 -30.20
N LEU A 19 19.11 65.12 -31.48
CA LEU A 19 17.92 64.38 -31.90
C LEU A 19 18.07 62.87 -31.67
N GLY A 20 19.23 62.31 -31.99
CA GLY A 20 19.53 60.89 -31.76
C GLY A 20 19.46 60.54 -30.27
N ILE A 21 20.04 61.38 -29.41
CA ILE A 21 19.98 61.22 -27.95
C ILE A 21 18.54 61.37 -27.44
N GLY A 22 17.78 62.34 -27.95
CA GLY A 22 16.37 62.56 -27.57
C GLY A 22 15.48 61.36 -27.88
N ILE A 23 15.63 60.76 -29.07
CA ILE A 23 14.89 59.55 -29.47
C ILE A 23 15.34 58.33 -28.65
N LEU A 24 16.66 58.20 -28.40
CA LEU A 24 17.21 57.11 -27.59
C LEU A 24 16.65 57.15 -26.15
N ILE A 25 16.65 58.32 -25.52
CA ILE A 25 16.10 58.50 -24.17
C ILE A 25 14.58 58.30 -24.17
N GLY A 26 13.86 58.91 -25.12
CA GLY A 26 12.41 58.80 -25.21
C GLY A 26 11.92 57.36 -25.42
N SER A 27 12.59 56.59 -26.28
CA SER A 27 12.27 55.17 -26.52
C SER A 27 12.54 54.28 -25.30
N SER A 28 13.61 54.56 -24.54
CA SER A 28 13.94 53.81 -23.33
C SER A 28 12.88 53.97 -22.22
N MET A 29 12.24 55.14 -22.13
CA MET A 29 11.23 55.45 -21.12
C MET A 29 9.90 54.72 -21.38
N VAL A 30 9.48 54.66 -22.66
CA VAL A 30 8.27 53.91 -23.07
C VAL A 30 8.44 52.40 -22.87
N GLY A 31 9.65 51.87 -23.06
CA GLY A 31 9.95 50.45 -22.81
C GLY A 31 9.86 50.04 -21.34
N GLN A 32 10.17 50.94 -20.40
CA GLN A 32 10.15 50.65 -18.96
C GLN A 32 8.73 50.45 -18.41
N GLU A 33 7.75 51.26 -18.83
CA GLU A 33 6.36 51.11 -18.38
C GLU A 33 5.73 49.79 -18.84
N GLY A 34 6.00 49.39 -20.09
CA GLY A 34 5.57 48.08 -20.62
C GLY A 34 6.20 46.90 -19.88
N LEU A 35 7.49 46.98 -19.56
CA LEU A 35 8.21 45.97 -18.78
C LEU A 35 7.67 45.84 -17.34
N ILE A 36 7.38 46.96 -16.68
CA ILE A 36 6.81 46.97 -15.31
C ILE A 36 5.44 46.30 -15.29
N ASN A 37 4.60 46.54 -16.30
CA ASN A 37 3.28 45.91 -16.39
C ASN A 37 3.37 44.40 -16.60
N GLN A 38 4.29 43.93 -17.44
CA GLN A 38 4.54 42.49 -17.64
C GLN A 38 5.04 41.81 -16.35
N GLN A 39 5.93 42.47 -15.60
CA GLN A 39 6.40 41.95 -14.32
C GLN A 39 5.27 41.84 -13.30
N LYS A 40 4.39 42.84 -13.21
CA LYS A 40 3.20 42.78 -12.34
C LYS A 40 2.27 41.64 -12.71
N GLU A 41 2.05 41.40 -14.00
CA GLU A 41 1.19 40.31 -14.45
C GLU A 41 1.79 38.94 -14.10
N LEU A 42 3.10 38.77 -14.29
CA LEU A 42 3.82 37.54 -13.89
C LEU A 42 3.73 37.29 -12.39
N ILE A 43 3.95 38.32 -11.57
CA ILE A 43 3.85 38.22 -10.10
C ILE A 43 2.42 37.82 -9.70
N ASN A 44 1.41 38.45 -10.30
CA ASN A 44 0.01 38.12 -10.01
C ASN A 44 -0.33 36.67 -10.39
N ARG A 45 0.16 36.18 -11.55
CA ARG A 45 -0.01 34.77 -11.95
C ARG A 45 0.69 33.83 -10.97
N LEU A 46 1.89 34.16 -10.51
CA LEU A 46 2.61 33.37 -9.51
C LEU A 46 1.86 33.33 -8.17
N GLU A 47 1.28 34.45 -7.73
CA GLU A 47 0.51 34.52 -6.49
C GLU A 47 -0.75 33.66 -6.56
N VAL A 48 -1.45 33.69 -7.70
CA VAL A 48 -2.61 32.83 -7.96
C VAL A 48 -2.22 31.35 -7.96
N GLU A 49 -1.17 30.97 -8.69
CA GLU A 49 -0.71 29.58 -8.73
C GLU A 49 -0.17 29.10 -7.38
N PHE A 50 0.52 29.95 -6.63
CA PHE A 50 0.98 29.64 -5.28
C PHE A 50 -0.19 29.43 -4.32
N THR A 51 -1.21 30.29 -4.40
CA THR A 51 -2.44 30.15 -3.60
C THR A 51 -3.16 28.85 -3.93
N ARG A 52 -3.31 28.53 -5.22
CA ARG A 52 -3.87 27.26 -5.68
C ARG A 52 -3.07 26.06 -5.17
N LEU A 53 -1.74 26.12 -5.25
CA LEU A 53 -0.87 25.05 -4.77
C LEU A 53 -1.02 24.83 -3.27
N ARG A 54 -1.08 25.90 -2.47
CA ARG A 54 -1.33 25.82 -1.02
C ARG A 54 -2.71 25.21 -0.73
N GLN A 55 -3.74 25.60 -1.48
CA GLN A 55 -5.08 25.05 -1.33
C GLN A 55 -5.13 23.55 -1.66
N ASN A 56 -4.52 23.15 -2.78
CA ASN A 56 -4.41 21.75 -3.17
C ASN A 56 -3.66 20.93 -2.13
N ASN A 57 -2.55 21.44 -1.60
CA ASN A 57 -1.78 20.77 -0.57
C ASN A 57 -2.64 20.56 0.71
N ARG A 58 -3.36 21.59 1.16
CA ARG A 58 -4.32 21.46 2.28
C ARG A 58 -5.37 20.39 2.01
N GLN A 59 -5.99 20.41 0.83
CA GLN A 59 -6.99 19.39 0.45
C GLN A 59 -6.41 17.97 0.41
N PHE A 60 -5.16 17.81 -0.06
CA PHE A 60 -4.50 16.51 -0.05
C PHE A 60 -4.20 16.03 1.37
N GLN A 61 -3.72 16.91 2.24
CA GLN A 61 -3.51 16.59 3.66
C GLN A 61 -4.82 16.18 4.33
N ASP A 62 -5.91 16.92 4.10
CA ASP A 62 -7.23 16.58 4.64
C ASP A 62 -7.74 15.23 4.11
N LYS A 63 -7.52 14.94 2.82
CA LYS A 63 -7.87 13.62 2.25
C LYS A 63 -7.06 12.50 2.88
N ILE A 64 -5.75 12.70 3.08
CA ILE A 64 -4.89 11.71 3.73
C ILE A 64 -5.36 11.44 5.16
N ASN A 65 -5.59 12.49 5.96
CA ASN A 65 -6.08 12.37 7.33
C ASN A 65 -7.43 11.63 7.39
N ASN A 66 -8.36 11.98 6.50
CA ASN A 66 -9.66 11.31 6.42
C ASN A 66 -9.55 9.84 6.02
N LEU A 67 -8.68 9.51 5.06
CA LEU A 67 -8.45 8.13 4.63
C LEU A 67 -7.79 7.31 5.75
N GLN A 68 -6.81 7.86 6.45
CA GLN A 68 -6.19 7.21 7.61
C GLN A 68 -7.23 6.94 8.71
N ALA A 69 -8.04 7.93 9.08
CA ALA A 69 -9.11 7.75 10.07
C ALA A 69 -10.16 6.70 9.65
N LYS A 70 -10.47 6.59 8.35
CA LYS A 70 -11.35 5.53 7.82
C LYS A 70 -10.69 4.15 7.92
N LEU A 71 -9.41 4.04 7.58
CA LEU A 71 -8.64 2.81 7.68
C LEU A 71 -8.53 2.34 9.13
N GLU A 72 -8.24 3.23 10.07
CA GLU A 72 -8.17 2.92 11.50
C GLU A 72 -9.50 2.41 12.04
N ARG A 73 -10.62 3.10 11.73
CA ARG A 73 -11.96 2.65 12.12
C ARG A 73 -12.30 1.28 11.54
N SER A 74 -12.00 1.06 10.26
CA SER A 74 -12.21 -0.23 9.59
C SER A 74 -11.38 -1.34 10.26
N ASN A 75 -10.11 -1.07 10.54
CA ASN A 75 -9.23 -2.00 11.23
C ASN A 75 -9.74 -2.31 12.63
N GLN A 76 -10.12 -1.31 13.43
CA GLN A 76 -10.67 -1.51 14.76
C GLN A 76 -11.96 -2.34 14.74
N PHE A 77 -12.87 -2.04 13.80
CA PHE A 77 -14.08 -2.82 13.59
C PHE A 77 -13.75 -4.28 13.27
N GLN A 78 -12.86 -4.52 12.31
CA GLN A 78 -12.40 -5.87 11.99
C GLN A 78 -11.76 -6.55 13.21
N LYS A 79 -10.96 -5.86 14.02
CA LYS A 79 -10.37 -6.46 15.24
C LYS A 79 -11.42 -6.89 16.25
N LYS A 80 -12.52 -6.14 16.40
CA LYS A 80 -13.60 -6.44 17.35
C LYS A 80 -14.54 -7.54 16.84
N VAL A 81 -14.90 -7.50 15.55
CA VAL A 81 -15.86 -8.42 14.95
C VAL A 81 -15.24 -9.77 14.62
N PHE A 82 -13.99 -9.80 14.18
CA PHE A 82 -13.29 -11.03 13.80
C PHE A 82 -13.41 -12.16 14.83
N PRO A 83 -13.05 -11.99 16.12
CA PRO A 83 -13.19 -13.05 17.10
C PRO A 83 -14.64 -13.50 17.30
N LEU A 84 -15.63 -12.60 17.17
CA LEU A 84 -17.05 -12.93 17.32
C LEU A 84 -17.57 -13.80 16.17
N VAL A 85 -17.07 -13.59 14.94
CA VAL A 85 -17.51 -14.33 13.75
C VAL A 85 -16.90 -15.72 13.68
N ILE A 86 -15.64 -15.85 14.09
CA ILE A 86 -14.90 -17.12 14.03
C ILE A 86 -15.15 -18.02 15.24
N LYS A 87 -15.63 -17.44 16.37
CA LYS A 87 -15.84 -18.19 17.61
C LYS A 87 -16.73 -19.40 17.38
N ASP A 88 -16.31 -20.53 17.94
CA ASP A 88 -17.00 -21.83 17.89
C ASP A 88 -17.28 -22.38 16.48
N ARG A 89 -16.65 -21.82 15.44
CA ARG A 89 -16.83 -22.27 14.05
C ARG A 89 -16.18 -23.62 13.78
N ILE A 90 -15.06 -23.92 14.42
CA ILE A 90 -14.30 -25.16 14.24
C ILE A 90 -14.27 -26.00 15.52
N ASN A 91 -15.41 -25.99 16.23
CA ASN A 91 -15.52 -26.55 17.58
C ASN A 91 -15.12 -28.03 17.64
N GLY A 92 -14.29 -28.40 18.62
CA GLY A 92 -13.87 -29.79 18.84
C GLY A 92 -12.80 -30.33 17.87
N SER A 93 -12.31 -29.50 16.94
CA SER A 93 -11.33 -29.93 15.93
C SER A 93 -9.91 -29.94 16.48
N LYS A 94 -9.12 -30.95 16.11
CA LYS A 94 -7.68 -31.01 16.43
C LYS A 94 -6.86 -30.67 15.20
N VAL A 95 -6.09 -29.58 15.27
CA VAL A 95 -5.35 -29.03 14.13
C VAL A 95 -3.85 -29.09 14.37
N LEU A 96 -3.11 -29.59 13.40
CA LEU A 96 -1.65 -29.52 13.34
C LEU A 96 -1.24 -28.44 12.35
N ILE A 97 -0.47 -27.48 12.81
CA ILE A 97 0.16 -26.45 11.99
C ILE A 97 1.60 -26.84 11.76
N THR A 98 2.02 -26.86 10.49
CA THR A 98 3.40 -27.07 10.11
C THR A 98 3.90 -25.95 9.21
N TYR A 99 5.19 -25.66 9.25
CA TYR A 99 5.78 -24.56 8.50
C TYR A 99 7.18 -24.89 8.02
N SER A 100 7.62 -24.29 6.91
CA SER A 100 9.02 -24.36 6.49
C SER A 100 9.88 -23.45 7.35
N LYS A 101 11.13 -23.85 7.67
CA LYS A 101 12.20 -23.04 8.29
C LYS A 101 11.81 -21.67 8.88
N GLY A 102 11.99 -21.52 10.20
CA GLY A 102 12.34 -20.29 10.92
C GLY A 102 11.39 -19.08 10.82
N GLU A 103 11.27 -18.50 9.63
CA GLU A 103 10.57 -17.24 9.35
C GLU A 103 9.05 -17.32 9.51
N PHE A 104 8.49 -18.53 9.47
CA PHE A 104 7.05 -18.78 9.55
C PHE A 104 6.57 -19.17 10.96
N LYS A 105 7.49 -19.25 11.94
CA LYS A 105 7.16 -19.67 13.31
C LYS A 105 6.19 -18.70 13.99
N SER A 106 6.45 -17.39 13.89
CA SER A 106 5.63 -16.35 14.53
C SER A 106 4.19 -16.35 13.99
N GLN A 107 4.04 -16.55 12.68
CA GLN A 107 2.75 -16.62 11.98
C GLN A 107 2.01 -17.91 12.32
N ALA A 108 2.73 -19.01 12.54
CA ALA A 108 2.14 -20.26 13.03
C ALA A 108 1.60 -20.11 14.45
N GLU A 109 2.31 -19.39 15.31
CA GLU A 109 1.86 -19.06 16.68
C GLU A 109 0.62 -18.15 16.66
N GLU A 110 0.60 -17.12 15.80
CA GLU A 110 -0.57 -16.26 15.61
C GLU A 110 -1.78 -17.05 15.11
N LEU A 111 -1.61 -17.88 14.08
CA LEU A 111 -2.68 -18.73 13.56
C LEU A 111 -3.19 -19.71 14.62
N SER A 112 -2.31 -20.26 15.46
CA SER A 112 -2.70 -21.14 16.56
C SER A 112 -3.61 -20.44 17.57
N ASN A 113 -3.29 -19.20 17.94
CA ASN A 113 -4.14 -18.42 18.82
C ASN A 113 -5.51 -18.14 18.19
N ILE A 114 -5.55 -17.85 16.90
CA ILE A 114 -6.80 -17.62 16.16
C ILE A 114 -7.66 -18.90 16.10
N LEU A 115 -7.06 -20.06 15.82
CA LEU A 115 -7.78 -21.34 15.75
C LEU A 115 -8.32 -21.78 17.12
N LYS A 116 -7.60 -21.45 18.21
CA LYS A 116 -8.11 -21.64 19.58
C LYS A 116 -9.35 -20.77 19.84
N VAL A 117 -9.31 -19.49 19.45
CA VAL A 117 -10.48 -18.59 19.55
C VAL A 117 -11.65 -19.12 18.71
N ALA A 118 -11.37 -19.77 17.58
CA ALA A 118 -12.37 -20.37 16.72
C ALA A 118 -12.98 -21.69 17.25
N GLY A 119 -12.53 -22.18 18.40
CA GLY A 119 -13.09 -23.37 19.08
C GLY A 119 -12.29 -24.67 18.88
N SER A 120 -11.06 -24.62 18.35
CA SER A 120 -10.23 -25.83 18.23
C SER A 120 -9.88 -26.40 19.61
N GLN A 121 -10.06 -27.71 19.80
CA GLN A 121 -9.78 -28.39 21.06
C GLN A 121 -8.27 -28.51 21.33
N LYS A 122 -7.48 -28.74 20.27
CA LYS A 122 -6.02 -28.86 20.38
C LYS A 122 -5.37 -28.31 19.11
N VAL A 123 -4.44 -27.38 19.27
CA VAL A 123 -3.61 -26.87 18.19
C VAL A 123 -2.15 -27.15 18.51
N PHE A 124 -1.46 -27.84 17.62
CA PHE A 124 -0.04 -28.16 17.76
C PHE A 124 0.76 -27.53 16.61
N ILE A 125 1.98 -27.09 16.89
CA ILE A 125 2.83 -26.38 15.95
C ILE A 125 4.16 -27.12 15.85
N GLU A 126 4.50 -27.62 14.66
CA GLU A 126 5.81 -28.27 14.43
C GLU A 126 6.42 -27.90 13.08
N PRO A 127 7.73 -27.58 13.02
CA PRO A 127 8.45 -27.41 11.76
C PRO A 127 8.33 -28.64 10.88
N LEU A 128 8.22 -28.43 9.57
CA LEU A 128 8.10 -29.52 8.59
C LEU A 128 9.26 -30.53 8.69
N GLU A 129 10.46 -30.05 9.04
CA GLU A 129 11.66 -30.87 9.17
C GLU A 129 11.62 -31.81 10.39
N LEU A 130 10.83 -31.46 11.42
CA LEU A 130 10.71 -32.22 12.66
C LEU A 130 9.52 -33.19 12.66
N LEU A 131 8.64 -33.11 11.66
CA LEU A 131 7.55 -34.07 11.45
C LEU A 131 8.13 -35.45 11.05
N LYS A 132 8.62 -36.21 12.04
CA LYS A 132 9.03 -37.60 11.86
C LYS A 132 7.80 -38.45 11.59
N LYS A 133 7.90 -39.30 10.55
CA LYS A 133 6.82 -40.21 10.15
C LYS A 133 6.33 -41.02 11.36
N GLU A 134 5.03 -40.88 11.64
CA GLU A 134 4.14 -41.93 12.15
C GLU A 134 3.92 -42.14 13.66
N LYS A 135 4.55 -41.43 14.60
CA LYS A 135 4.15 -41.54 16.02
C LYS A 135 3.55 -40.25 16.57
N GLY A 136 2.21 -40.24 16.73
CA GLY A 136 1.45 -39.20 17.43
C GLY A 136 0.58 -38.28 16.57
N LEU A 137 0.71 -38.35 15.24
CA LEU A 137 0.00 -37.46 14.31
C LEU A 137 -1.45 -37.91 13.99
N THR A 138 -1.79 -39.18 14.23
CA THR A 138 -3.13 -39.75 13.98
C THR A 138 -4.23 -39.24 14.91
N SER A 139 -3.87 -38.43 15.93
CA SER A 139 -4.86 -37.79 16.80
C SER A 139 -5.39 -36.47 16.24
N TYR A 140 -4.84 -35.94 15.15
CA TYR A 140 -5.23 -34.65 14.59
C TYR A 140 -6.09 -34.84 13.34
N ASP A 141 -7.15 -34.03 13.22
CA ASP A 141 -8.08 -34.11 12.11
C ASP A 141 -7.53 -33.39 10.86
N TYR A 142 -6.78 -32.29 11.04
CA TYR A 142 -6.31 -31.41 9.96
C TYR A 142 -4.82 -31.08 10.05
N LEU A 143 -4.17 -31.01 8.89
CA LEU A 143 -2.81 -30.46 8.74
C LEU A 143 -2.86 -29.17 7.93
N ILE A 144 -2.39 -28.06 8.50
CA ILE A 144 -2.23 -26.78 7.82
C ILE A 144 -0.75 -26.53 7.61
N TYR A 145 -0.31 -26.42 6.36
CA TYR A 145 1.05 -26.03 6.03
C TYR A 145 1.14 -24.53 5.73
N LEU A 146 2.06 -23.86 6.42
CA LEU A 146 2.42 -22.46 6.30
C LEU A 146 3.78 -22.31 5.60
N GLY A 147 3.76 -21.77 4.38
CA GLY A 147 4.98 -21.56 3.62
C GLY A 147 4.70 -21.14 2.19
N THR A 148 5.65 -21.41 1.28
CA THR A 148 5.46 -21.12 -0.15
C THR A 148 4.79 -22.28 -0.86
N LYS A 149 3.94 -21.96 -1.85
CA LYS A 149 3.22 -22.96 -2.67
C LYS A 149 4.18 -23.89 -3.41
N GLU A 150 5.37 -23.38 -3.73
CA GLU A 150 6.45 -24.13 -4.37
C GLU A 150 6.98 -25.24 -3.48
N ILE A 151 7.28 -24.96 -2.21
CA ILE A 151 7.74 -25.99 -1.26
C ILE A 151 6.63 -27.01 -1.01
N PHE A 152 5.39 -26.56 -0.85
CA PHE A 152 4.23 -27.45 -0.67
C PHE A 152 4.07 -28.46 -1.81
N ARG A 153 4.27 -28.03 -3.07
CA ARG A 153 4.24 -28.89 -4.25
C ARG A 153 5.49 -29.77 -4.36
N LYS A 154 6.68 -29.19 -4.19
CA LYS A 154 7.97 -29.86 -4.36
C LYS A 154 8.18 -30.98 -3.34
N GLU A 155 7.80 -30.77 -2.09
CA GLU A 155 7.87 -31.79 -1.04
C GLU A 155 6.69 -32.76 -1.02
N LYS A 156 5.76 -32.63 -1.99
CA LYS A 156 4.57 -33.48 -2.12
C LYS A 156 3.80 -33.62 -0.80
N ILE A 157 3.69 -32.54 -0.03
CA ILE A 157 3.13 -32.55 1.34
C ILE A 157 1.70 -33.10 1.34
N LYS A 158 0.90 -32.74 0.33
CA LYS A 158 -0.46 -33.25 0.14
C LYS A 158 -0.50 -34.77 0.00
N GLU A 159 0.42 -35.36 -0.78
CA GLU A 159 0.47 -36.82 -1.00
C GLU A 159 1.06 -37.53 0.22
N ARG A 160 2.13 -36.97 0.80
CA ARG A 160 2.88 -37.55 1.93
C ARG A 160 2.03 -37.71 3.19
N PHE A 161 1.07 -36.82 3.41
CA PHE A 161 0.24 -36.80 4.61
C PHE A 161 -1.24 -37.12 4.33
N ARG A 162 -1.60 -37.48 3.09
CA ARG A 162 -2.98 -37.80 2.70
C ARG A 162 -3.60 -38.95 3.51
N SER A 163 -2.79 -39.93 3.89
CA SER A 163 -3.22 -41.12 4.64
C SER A 163 -3.38 -40.88 6.15
N LEU A 164 -2.85 -39.77 6.68
CA LEU A 164 -2.77 -39.51 8.12
C LEU A 164 -3.75 -38.43 8.61
N PHE A 165 -4.29 -37.61 7.70
CA PHE A 165 -5.17 -36.50 8.04
C PHE A 165 -6.42 -36.49 7.16
N LYS A 166 -7.55 -36.05 7.71
CA LYS A 166 -8.81 -35.93 6.96
C LYS A 166 -8.70 -34.87 5.86
N LYS A 167 -7.92 -33.80 6.09
CA LYS A 167 -7.62 -32.78 5.08
C LYS A 167 -6.24 -32.15 5.31
N VAL A 168 -5.47 -31.98 4.24
CA VAL A 168 -4.17 -31.30 4.22
C VAL A 168 -4.31 -30.04 3.38
N THR A 169 -4.14 -28.86 4.00
CA THR A 169 -4.38 -27.57 3.34
C THR A 169 -3.13 -26.70 3.34
N TYR A 170 -2.95 -25.95 2.26
CA TYR A 170 -1.93 -24.93 2.13
C TYR A 170 -2.49 -23.56 2.52
N LEU A 171 -1.79 -22.84 3.39
CA LEU A 171 -2.09 -21.44 3.70
C LEU A 171 -0.90 -20.56 3.32
N SER A 172 -1.11 -19.66 2.36
CA SER A 172 -0.09 -18.70 1.97
C SER A 172 0.04 -17.60 3.01
N ASN A 173 1.28 -17.10 3.18
CA ASN A 173 1.59 -15.99 4.08
C ASN A 173 0.75 -14.72 3.81
N SER A 174 0.36 -14.51 2.56
CA SER A 174 -0.50 -13.39 2.13
C SER A 174 -1.93 -13.42 2.69
N ILE A 175 -2.34 -14.55 3.29
CA ILE A 175 -3.66 -14.71 3.89
C ILE A 175 -3.64 -14.30 5.37
N ILE A 176 -2.51 -14.46 6.08
CA ILE A 176 -2.40 -14.26 7.53
C ILE A 176 -2.43 -12.79 7.94
N GLY A 177 -1.95 -11.88 7.08
CA GLY A 177 -2.00 -10.43 7.36
C GLY A 177 -3.42 -9.84 7.34
N PRO A 178 -4.18 -9.94 6.23
CA PRO A 178 -5.50 -9.32 6.13
C PRO A 178 -6.59 -10.16 6.82
N LYS A 179 -7.14 -9.62 7.93
CA LYS A 179 -8.25 -10.22 8.69
C LYS A 179 -9.45 -10.69 7.83
N PRO A 180 -9.88 -9.98 6.77
CA PRO A 180 -10.97 -10.44 5.92
C PRO A 180 -10.66 -11.77 5.21
N LYS A 181 -9.41 -11.97 4.76
CA LYS A 181 -9.01 -13.22 4.09
C LYS A 181 -8.88 -14.37 5.08
N LEU A 182 -8.35 -14.10 6.29
CA LEU A 182 -8.36 -15.09 7.38
C LEU A 182 -9.78 -15.49 7.76
N MET A 183 -10.72 -14.55 7.79
CA MET A 183 -12.12 -14.81 8.13
C MET A 183 -12.77 -15.72 7.08
N ASP A 184 -12.59 -15.42 5.79
CA ASP A 184 -13.07 -16.26 4.69
C ASP A 184 -12.46 -17.68 4.75
N TYR A 185 -11.16 -17.79 5.04
CA TYR A 185 -10.51 -19.09 5.21
C TYR A 185 -11.08 -19.91 6.37
N ILE A 186 -11.30 -19.30 7.54
CA ILE A 186 -11.85 -19.99 8.71
C ILE A 186 -13.31 -20.40 8.46
N LEU A 187 -14.10 -19.56 7.79
CA LEU A 187 -15.46 -19.89 7.41
C LEU A 187 -15.50 -21.09 6.46
N LYS A 188 -14.67 -21.09 5.41
CA LYS A 188 -14.52 -22.24 4.51
C LYS A 188 -14.07 -23.51 5.24
N LEU A 189 -13.10 -23.38 6.14
CA LEU A 189 -12.63 -24.50 6.96
C LEU A 189 -13.76 -25.05 7.85
N SER A 190 -14.62 -24.18 8.39
CA SER A 190 -15.78 -24.59 9.18
C SER A 190 -16.87 -25.27 8.36
N ASP A 191 -17.11 -24.79 7.15
CA ASP A 191 -18.06 -25.41 6.22
C ASP A 191 -17.54 -26.78 5.77
N ASP A 192 -16.24 -26.89 5.50
CA ASP A 192 -15.55 -28.15 5.22
C ASP A 192 -15.62 -29.15 6.39
N LEU A 193 -15.53 -28.67 7.63
CA LEU A 193 -15.67 -29.48 8.83
C LEU A 193 -17.09 -30.04 8.96
N LYS A 194 -18.10 -29.22 8.69
CA LYS A 194 -19.51 -29.64 8.65
C LYS A 194 -19.80 -30.58 7.48
N ALA A 195 -19.24 -30.30 6.30
CA ALA A 195 -19.31 -31.13 5.10
C ALA A 195 -18.43 -32.39 5.20
N SER A 196 -17.54 -32.52 6.18
CA SER A 196 -16.89 -33.82 6.46
C SER A 196 -17.83 -34.84 7.13
N GLY A 197 -19.06 -34.42 7.49
CA GLY A 197 -20.24 -35.29 7.66
C GLY A 197 -21.05 -35.51 6.37
N GLY A 198 -20.57 -35.02 5.22
CA GLY A 198 -21.25 -35.11 3.93
C GLY A 198 -20.47 -34.43 2.78
N VAL A 199 -19.53 -35.17 2.19
CA VAL A 199 -18.98 -35.07 0.82
C VAL A 199 -18.18 -33.80 0.38
N GLN A 200 -17.03 -34.13 -0.24
CA GLN A 200 -16.09 -33.42 -1.15
C GLN A 200 -16.46 -32.04 -1.72
N PHE A 201 -15.47 -31.16 -1.97
CA PHE A 201 -15.19 -30.41 -3.23
C PHE A 201 -13.74 -29.84 -3.17
N GLU A 202 -12.80 -30.21 -4.05
CA GLU A 202 -12.36 -29.55 -5.34
C GLU A 202 -12.04 -28.05 -5.20
N GLU A 203 -10.88 -27.46 -5.58
CA GLU A 203 -9.70 -27.78 -6.41
C GLU A 203 -8.38 -27.34 -5.73
#